data_AF-A0A7C7BMX4-F1
#
_entry.id   AF-A0A7C7BMX4-F1
#
_cell.length_a   1.000
_cell.length_b   1.000
_cell.length_c   1.000
_cell.angle_alpha   90.00
_cell.angle_beta   90.00
_cell.angle_gamma   90.00
#
_symmetry.space_group_name_H-M   'P 1'
#
loop_
_entity.id
_entity.type
_entity.pdbx_description
1 polymer ?
#
loop_
_entity_poly.entity_id
_entity_poly.type
_entity_poly.pdbx_seq_one_letter_code
_entity_poly.pdbx_strand_id
1 'polypeptide(L)'
;MREIAILLSITLFVACGGKKSGTGELDILLAKKDSLIDVYGEVGAQLTELQDEIDKLDSSFAKRATLVKASALEMGRFEHYFEVYGNVETMRNISINAEILGKVNKVLVEVGQNVSEGQRLIIQDTAIIRKSIDEVKTAFGLANTIYNRQ
;
A
#
# COMPACT_ATOMS: atom_id res chain seq x y z
N MET A 1 -58.73 1.07 -7.89
CA MET A 1 -57.54 1.96 -7.77
C MET A 1 -56.92 2.37 -9.12
N ARG A 2 -57.20 1.70 -10.25
CA ARG A 2 -56.84 2.20 -11.60
C ARG A 2 -57.77 3.33 -12.11
N GLU A 3 -59.05 3.30 -11.74
CA GLU A 3 -60.04 4.31 -12.17
C GLU A 3 -59.92 5.67 -11.46
N ILE A 4 -59.41 5.69 -10.22
CA ILE A 4 -59.20 6.93 -9.45
C ILE A 4 -57.94 7.67 -9.93
N ALA A 5 -56.95 6.95 -10.47
CA ALA A 5 -55.74 7.54 -11.02
C ALA A 5 -55.97 8.30 -12.36
N ILE A 6 -57.03 7.97 -13.10
CA ILE A 6 -57.36 8.60 -14.38
C ILE A 6 -58.15 9.91 -14.17
N LEU A 7 -58.92 10.01 -13.09
CA LEU A 7 -59.67 11.23 -12.74
C LEU A 7 -58.77 12.32 -12.13
N LEU A 8 -57.62 11.96 -11.56
CA LEU A 8 -56.66 12.90 -10.98
C LEU A 8 -55.64 13.45 -12.00
N SER A 9 -55.47 12.81 -13.17
CA SER A 9 -54.54 13.25 -14.21
C SER A 9 -55.16 14.26 -15.21
N ILE A 10 -56.49 14.35 -15.28
CA ILE A 10 -57.21 15.27 -16.17
C ILE A 10 -57.30 16.70 -15.59
N THR A 11 -57.20 16.88 -14.27
CA THR A 11 -57.21 18.20 -13.63
C THR A 11 -55.85 18.92 -13.69
N LEU A 12 -54.77 18.23 -14.07
CA LEU A 12 -53.44 18.82 -14.17
C LEU A 12 -53.17 19.53 -15.52
N PHE A 13 -53.99 19.29 -16.55
CA PHE A 13 -53.81 19.88 -17.89
C PHE A 13 -54.62 21.15 -18.17
N VAL A 14 -55.53 21.56 -17.26
CA VAL A 14 -56.31 22.82 -17.41
C VAL A 14 -55.59 24.04 -16.81
N ALA A 15 -54.45 23.84 -16.14
CA ALA A 15 -53.67 24.93 -15.51
C ALA A 15 -52.60 25.57 -16.42
N CYS A 16 -52.49 25.16 -17.70
CA CYS A 16 -51.55 25.75 -18.65
C CYS A 16 -52.17 25.90 -20.04
N GLY A 17 -53.12 26.82 -20.15
CA GLY A 17 -53.85 27.06 -21.40
C GLY A 17 -54.64 28.37 -21.36
N GLY A 18 -53.97 29.47 -20.99
CA GLY A 18 -54.60 30.77 -20.81
C GLY A 18 -53.82 31.90 -21.46
N LYS A 19 -53.42 31.77 -22.73
CA LYS A 19 -53.13 32.94 -23.57
C LYS A 19 -54.44 33.69 -23.80
N LYS A 20 -54.73 34.66 -22.94
CA LYS A 20 -55.71 35.70 -23.20
C LYS A 20 -54.95 36.99 -23.47
N SER A 21 -54.76 37.29 -24.75
CA SER A 21 -54.60 38.68 -25.19
C SER A 21 -55.81 39.46 -24.71
N GLY A 22 -55.62 40.32 -23.72
CA GLY A 22 -56.67 41.14 -23.16
C GLY A 22 -56.05 42.39 -22.55
N THR A 23 -56.40 43.54 -23.11
CA THR A 23 -56.15 44.88 -22.59
C THR A 23 -56.66 45.02 -21.14
N GLY A 24 -55.85 44.56 -20.18
CA GLY A 24 -56.15 44.55 -18.76
C GLY A 24 -54.96 45.08 -17.97
N GLU A 25 -55.24 45.88 -16.96
CA GLU A 25 -54.29 46.57 -16.08
C GLU A 25 -53.15 45.69 -15.54
N LEU A 26 -53.38 44.38 -15.42
CA LEU A 26 -52.42 43.39 -14.96
C LEU A 26 -51.24 43.16 -15.92
N ASP A 27 -51.48 43.10 -17.24
CA ASP A 27 -50.40 42.92 -18.23
C ASP A 27 -49.50 44.16 -18.30
N ILE A 28 -50.09 45.34 -18.10
CA ILE A 28 -49.35 46.60 -17.99
C ILE A 28 -48.49 46.62 -16.72
N LEU A 29 -49.02 46.10 -15.60
CA LEU A 29 -48.28 46.00 -14.34
C LEU A 29 -47.15 44.96 -14.41
N LEU A 30 -47.34 43.84 -15.10
CA LEU A 30 -46.30 42.83 -15.34
C LEU A 30 -45.18 43.39 -16.22
N ALA A 31 -45.51 44.05 -17.33
CA ALA A 31 -44.51 44.72 -18.17
C ALA A 31 -43.73 45.80 -17.40
N LYS A 32 -44.41 46.57 -16.53
CA LYS A 32 -43.73 47.52 -15.63
C LYS A 32 -42.79 46.81 -14.66
N LYS A 33 -43.23 45.73 -14.02
CA LYS A 33 -42.40 44.94 -13.09
C LYS A 33 -41.14 44.40 -13.77
N ASP A 34 -41.27 43.82 -14.96
CA ASP A 34 -40.12 43.27 -15.70
C ASP A 34 -39.13 44.38 -16.06
N SER A 35 -39.62 45.55 -16.51
CA SER A 35 -38.75 46.71 -16.77
C SER A 35 -38.02 47.22 -15.51
N LEU A 36 -38.67 47.15 -14.33
CA LEU A 36 -38.06 47.49 -13.05
C LEU A 36 -37.00 46.47 -12.60
N ILE A 37 -37.16 45.19 -12.95
CA ILE A 37 -36.17 44.14 -12.67
C ILE A 37 -34.93 44.36 -13.53
N ASP A 38 -35.09 44.72 -14.80
CA ASP A 38 -33.97 45.02 -15.70
C ASP A 38 -33.17 46.22 -15.19
N VAL A 39 -33.85 47.31 -14.81
CA VAL A 39 -33.20 48.49 -14.20
C VAL A 39 -32.51 48.12 -12.88
N TYR A 40 -33.11 47.28 -12.05
CA TYR A 40 -32.49 46.82 -10.81
C TYR A 40 -31.23 45.97 -11.07
N GLY A 41 -31.25 45.13 -12.11
CA GLY A 41 -30.10 44.35 -12.54
C GLY A 41 -28.96 45.24 -13.06
N GLU A 42 -29.29 46.24 -13.87
CA GLU A 42 -28.32 47.22 -14.39
C GLU A 42 -27.70 48.06 -13.27
N VAL A 43 -28.54 48.61 -12.37
CA VAL A 43 -28.06 49.36 -11.20
C VAL A 43 -27.25 48.47 -10.26
N GLY A 44 -27.62 47.20 -10.11
CA GLY A 44 -26.85 46.22 -9.34
C GLY A 44 -25.47 45.96 -9.94
N ALA A 45 -25.38 45.82 -11.25
CA ALA A 45 -24.11 45.65 -11.96
C ALA A 45 -23.23 46.91 -11.84
N GLN A 46 -23.82 48.09 -12.02
CA GLN A 46 -23.12 49.37 -11.81
C GLN A 46 -22.63 49.52 -10.37
N LEU A 47 -23.43 49.09 -9.38
CA LEU A 47 -23.03 49.13 -7.98
C LEU A 47 -21.85 48.19 -7.69
N THR A 48 -21.82 47.00 -8.29
CA THR A 48 -20.68 46.09 -8.15
C THR A 48 -19.41 46.65 -8.79
N GLU A 49 -19.52 47.26 -9.97
CA GLU A 49 -18.38 47.90 -10.65
C GLU A 49 -17.87 49.09 -9.83
N LEU A 50 -18.78 49.93 -9.33
CA LEU A 50 -18.42 51.06 -8.48
C LEU A 50 -17.80 50.60 -7.16
N GLN A 51 -18.27 49.50 -6.59
CA GLN A 51 -17.69 48.91 -5.38
C GLN A 51 -16.28 48.37 -5.65
N ASP A 52 -16.03 47.72 -6.79
CA ASP A 52 -14.70 47.27 -7.20
C ASP A 52 -13.73 48.44 -7.43
N GLU A 53 -14.23 49.56 -7.98
CA GLU A 53 -13.44 50.80 -8.11
C GLU A 53 -13.14 51.43 -6.75
N ILE A 54 -14.13 51.47 -5.84
CA ILE A 54 -13.95 51.94 -4.46
C ILE A 54 -12.93 51.06 -3.73
N ASP A 55 -12.99 49.74 -3.88
CA ASP A 55 -12.08 48.81 -3.21
C ASP A 55 -10.63 48.93 -3.73
N LYS A 56 -10.43 49.30 -5.00
CA LYS A 56 -9.09 49.61 -5.56
C LYS A 56 -8.51 50.91 -5.01
N LEU A 57 -9.36 51.90 -4.72
CA LEU A 57 -8.95 53.24 -4.25
C LEU A 57 -8.93 53.35 -2.72
N ASP A 58 -9.70 52.52 -2.00
CA ASP A 58 -9.80 52.52 -0.55
C ASP A 58 -8.56 51.88 0.07
N SER A 59 -7.60 52.73 0.46
CA SER A 59 -6.43 52.36 1.26
C SER A 59 -6.75 51.69 2.62
N SER A 60 -8.00 51.72 3.09
CA SER A 60 -8.47 51.03 4.30
C SER A 60 -8.85 49.56 4.07
N PHE A 61 -9.06 49.13 2.82
CA PHE A 61 -9.38 47.73 2.49
C PHE A 61 -8.29 46.77 2.96
N ALA A 62 -7.02 47.15 2.78
CA ALA A 62 -5.86 46.39 3.26
C ALA A 62 -5.81 46.21 4.79
N LYS A 63 -6.47 47.08 5.57
CA LYS A 63 -6.54 46.95 7.04
C LYS A 63 -7.67 46.03 7.51
N ARG A 64 -8.67 45.77 6.65
CA ARG A 64 -9.84 44.92 6.93
C ARG A 64 -9.70 43.51 6.35
N ALA A 65 -8.77 43.29 5.43
CA ALA A 65 -8.52 41.99 4.82
C ALA A 65 -7.76 41.05 5.77
N THR A 66 -8.15 39.78 5.80
CA THR A 66 -7.44 38.72 6.54
C THR A 66 -6.13 38.37 5.84
N LEU A 67 -5.01 38.52 6.55
CA LEU A 67 -3.71 38.15 6.02
C LEU A 67 -3.60 36.62 5.91
N VAL A 68 -3.48 36.12 4.69
CA VAL A 68 -3.22 34.70 4.41
C VAL A 68 -1.86 34.54 3.74
N LYS A 69 -1.16 33.45 4.08
CA LYS A 69 0.11 33.08 3.47
C LYS A 69 -0.12 31.89 2.55
N ALA A 70 0.10 32.08 1.26
CA ALA A 70 0.11 31.00 0.28
C ALA A 70 1.55 30.66 -0.11
N SER A 71 1.84 29.38 -0.30
CA SER A 71 3.10 28.89 -0.87
C SER A 71 2.80 28.07 -2.11
N ALA A 72 3.58 28.26 -3.17
CA ALA A 72 3.49 27.45 -4.38
C ALA A 72 3.96 26.02 -4.09
N LEU A 73 3.24 25.03 -4.62
CA LEU A 73 3.61 23.63 -4.51
C LEU A 73 4.56 23.28 -5.68
N GLU A 74 5.74 22.77 -5.35
CA GLU A 74 6.69 22.25 -6.33
C GLU A 74 6.67 20.72 -6.34
N MET A 75 6.63 20.13 -7.53
CA MET A 75 6.67 18.67 -7.70
C MET A 75 8.12 18.19 -7.59
N GLY A 76 8.40 17.37 -6.58
CA GLY A 76 9.69 16.74 -6.35
C GLY A 76 9.59 15.21 -6.27
N ARG A 77 10.72 14.51 -6.44
CA ARG A 77 10.79 13.07 -6.22
C ARG A 77 10.79 12.79 -4.72
N PHE A 78 9.84 11.98 -4.26
CA PHE A 78 9.76 11.55 -2.87
C PHE A 78 10.32 10.13 -2.73
N GLU A 79 11.45 10.00 -2.03
CA GLU A 79 12.05 8.71 -1.71
C GLU A 79 11.96 8.49 -0.20
N HIS A 80 11.32 7.39 0.20
CA HIS A 80 11.10 7.05 1.59
C HIS A 80 11.88 5.79 1.95
N TYR A 81 12.90 5.96 2.77
CA TYR A 81 13.70 4.86 3.30
C TYR A 81 13.35 4.62 4.76
N PHE A 82 13.41 3.36 5.18
CA PHE A 82 13.31 2.99 6.58
C PHE A 82 14.44 2.01 6.92
N GLU A 83 14.98 2.15 8.12
CA GLU A 83 16.06 1.30 8.59
C GLU A 83 15.49 0.03 9.22
N VAL A 84 16.05 -1.12 8.84
CA VAL A 84 15.71 -2.40 9.45
C VAL A 84 16.95 -2.93 10.15
N TYR A 85 16.79 -3.17 11.45
CA TYR A 85 17.80 -3.82 12.27
C TYR A 85 17.55 -5.33 12.23
N GLY A 86 18.59 -6.10 11.90
CA GLY A 86 18.55 -7.56 11.84
C GLY A 86 19.70 -8.18 12.62
N ASN A 87 19.48 -9.40 13.11
CA ASN A 87 20.51 -10.21 13.74
C ASN A 87 21.11 -11.16 12.71
N VAL A 88 22.42 -11.40 12.79
CA VAL A 88 23.09 -12.39 11.95
C VAL A 88 23.06 -13.73 12.67
N GLU A 89 22.36 -14.70 12.08
CA GLU A 89 22.28 -16.06 12.60
C GLU A 89 23.06 -17.02 11.71
N THR A 90 23.73 -17.99 12.34
CA THR A 90 24.36 -19.10 11.62
C THR A 90 23.30 -20.08 11.15
N MET A 91 23.26 -20.41 9.86
CA MET A 91 22.29 -21.37 9.33
C MET A 91 22.43 -22.78 9.94
N ARG A 92 23.63 -23.16 10.36
CA ARG A 92 23.94 -24.51 10.85
C ARG A 92 24.90 -24.43 12.02
N ASN A 93 24.38 -24.72 13.21
CA ASN A 93 25.17 -24.96 14.42
C ASN A 93 25.01 -26.44 14.78
N ILE A 94 26.08 -27.22 14.65
CA ILE A 94 26.04 -28.66 14.91
C ILE A 94 27.17 -29.06 15.86
N SER A 95 26.87 -29.98 16.76
CA SER A 95 27.87 -30.62 17.62
C SER A 95 28.20 -31.99 17.05
N ILE A 96 29.48 -32.20 16.70
CA ILE A 96 29.96 -33.46 16.14
C ILE A 96 30.35 -34.40 17.27
N ASN A 97 29.76 -35.59 17.29
CA ASN A 97 30.06 -36.64 18.26
C ASN A 97 30.70 -37.84 17.55
N ALA A 98 31.51 -38.59 18.28
CA ALA A 98 32.06 -39.83 17.77
C ALA A 98 30.99 -40.93 17.75
N GLU A 99 30.85 -41.63 16.63
CA GLU A 99 29.93 -42.77 16.51
C GLU A 99 30.42 -43.99 17.31
N ILE A 100 31.73 -44.09 17.50
CA ILE A 100 32.38 -45.21 18.17
C ILE A 100 33.14 -44.67 19.38
N LEU A 101 33.08 -45.40 20.49
CA LEU A 101 33.88 -45.12 21.67
C LEU A 101 35.33 -45.53 21.44
N GLY A 102 36.26 -44.60 21.64
CA GLY A 102 37.69 -44.84 21.50
C GLY A 102 38.51 -43.72 22.13
N LYS A 103 39.76 -44.03 22.50
CA LYS A 103 40.68 -43.01 23.03
C LYS A 103 41.11 -42.07 21.91
N VAL A 104 41.11 -40.76 22.15
CA VAL A 104 41.66 -39.78 21.21
C VAL A 104 43.19 -39.88 21.18
N ASN A 105 43.75 -40.21 20.02
CA ASN A 105 45.19 -40.29 19.81
C ASN A 105 45.78 -38.94 19.38
N LYS A 106 45.10 -38.24 18.47
CA LYS A 106 45.56 -36.94 17.95
C LYS A 106 44.39 -36.09 17.47
N VAL A 107 44.46 -34.79 17.76
CA VAL A 107 43.60 -33.76 17.16
C VAL A 107 44.37 -33.12 15.99
N LEU A 108 43.74 -33.04 14.82
CA LEU A 108 44.36 -32.59 13.57
C LEU A 108 44.01 -31.14 13.20
N VAL A 109 43.16 -30.50 13.99
CA VAL A 109 42.62 -29.17 13.73
C VAL A 109 42.78 -28.27 14.95
N GLU A 110 42.85 -26.97 14.68
CA GLU A 110 42.92 -25.93 15.71
C GLU A 110 41.57 -25.24 15.89
N VAL A 111 41.38 -24.58 17.04
CA VAL A 111 40.15 -23.85 17.35
C VAL A 111 40.00 -22.66 16.38
N GLY A 112 38.85 -22.56 15.73
CA GLY A 112 38.57 -21.51 14.74
C GLY A 112 39.07 -21.81 13.32
N GLN A 113 39.68 -22.97 13.08
CA GLN A 113 40.11 -23.38 11.75
C GLN A 113 38.90 -23.68 10.85
N ASN A 114 38.92 -23.17 9.61
CA ASN A 114 37.97 -23.58 8.58
C ASN A 114 38.26 -25.00 8.11
N VAL A 115 37.22 -25.84 8.09
CA VAL A 115 37.30 -27.24 7.69
C VAL A 115 36.32 -27.53 6.55
N SER A 116 36.71 -28.45 5.66
CA SER A 116 35.87 -28.89 4.54
C SER A 116 35.11 -30.17 4.87
N GLU A 117 34.06 -30.45 4.11
CA GLU A 117 33.32 -31.71 4.21
C GLU A 117 34.26 -32.92 3.99
N GLY A 118 34.14 -33.93 4.85
CA GLY A 118 34.98 -35.14 4.83
C GLY A 118 36.38 -34.97 5.40
N GLN A 119 36.78 -33.78 5.84
CA GLN A 119 38.08 -33.56 6.46
C GLN A 119 38.18 -34.28 7.81
N ARG A 120 39.29 -34.99 8.03
CA ARG A 120 39.54 -35.69 9.30
C ARG A 120 39.91 -34.69 10.40
N LEU A 121 39.07 -34.63 11.43
CA LEU A 121 39.29 -33.73 12.58
C LEU A 121 40.10 -34.38 13.69
N ILE A 122 39.82 -35.66 13.99
CA ILE A 122 40.39 -36.39 15.12
C ILE A 122 40.78 -37.80 14.67
N ILE A 123 41.89 -38.31 15.21
CA ILE A 123 42.27 -39.72 15.12
C ILE A 123 42.02 -40.38 16.47
N GLN A 124 41.19 -41.42 16.46
CA GLN A 124 40.91 -42.24 17.63
C GLN A 124 41.55 -43.62 17.50
N ASP A 125 41.87 -44.23 18.63
CA ASP A 125 42.24 -45.64 18.71
C ASP A 125 41.00 -46.51 18.54
N THR A 126 40.96 -47.23 17.42
CA THR A 126 39.88 -48.14 17.03
C THR A 126 40.39 -49.57 16.81
N ALA A 127 41.48 -49.97 17.48
CA ALA A 127 42.10 -51.28 17.27
C ALA A 127 41.13 -52.46 17.45
N ILE A 128 40.24 -52.41 18.45
CA ILE A 128 39.25 -53.46 18.71
C ILE A 128 38.27 -53.60 17.54
N ILE A 129 37.71 -52.48 17.07
CA ILE A 129 36.77 -52.48 15.95
C ILE A 129 37.45 -52.90 14.65
N ARG A 130 38.70 -52.47 14.40
CA ARG A 130 39.46 -52.92 13.24
C ARG A 130 39.65 -54.44 13.23
N LYS A 131 40.01 -55.03 14.36
CA LYS A 131 40.14 -56.49 14.49
C LYS A 131 38.82 -57.21 14.19
N SER A 132 37.70 -56.71 14.75
CA SER A 132 36.38 -57.27 14.47
C SER A 132 36.02 -57.20 12.97
N ILE A 133 36.34 -56.09 12.30
CA ILE A 133 36.14 -55.96 10.84
C ILE A 133 37.00 -56.97 10.08
N ASP A 134 38.26 -57.16 10.48
CA ASP A 134 39.17 -58.10 9.81
C ASP A 134 38.73 -59.57 10.00
N GLU A 135 38.21 -59.92 11.18
CA GLU A 135 37.58 -61.22 11.43
C GLU A 135 36.37 -61.45 10.52
N VAL A 136 35.48 -60.46 10.39
CA VAL A 136 34.32 -60.55 9.50
C VAL A 136 34.75 -60.66 8.03
N LYS A 137 35.77 -59.92 7.61
CA LYS A 137 36.32 -60.02 6.24
C LYS A 137 36.91 -61.39 5.94
N THR A 138 37.61 -62.00 6.89
CA THR A 138 38.17 -63.35 6.71
C THR A 138 37.07 -64.40 6.62
N ALA A 139 36.05 -64.32 7.49
CA ALA A 139 34.86 -65.17 7.41
C ALA A 139 34.11 -65.00 6.07
N PHE A 140 33.95 -63.76 5.60
CA PHE A 140 33.34 -63.47 4.30
C PHE A 140 34.16 -64.05 3.14
N GLY A 141 35.49 -63.91 3.16
CA GLY A 141 36.37 -64.48 2.15
C GLY A 141 36.29 -66.00 2.07
N LEU A 142 36.23 -66.67 3.23
CA LEU A 142 36.03 -68.11 3.30
C LEU A 142 34.66 -68.51 2.72
N ALA A 143 33.58 -67.83 3.12
CA ALA A 143 32.24 -68.09 2.62
C ALA A 143 32.13 -67.91 1.09
N ASN A 144 32.73 -66.84 0.55
CA ASN A 144 32.77 -66.61 -0.89
C ASN A 144 33.57 -67.71 -1.63
N THR A 145 34.66 -68.18 -1.04
CA THR A 145 35.45 -69.28 -1.60
C THR A 145 34.66 -70.59 -1.63
N ILE A 146 33.86 -70.87 -0.60
CA ILE A 146 32.98 -72.04 -0.56
C ILE A 146 31.86 -71.92 -1.59
N TYR A 147 31.21 -70.75 -1.68
CA TYR A 147 30.14 -70.50 -2.64
C TYR A 147 30.58 -70.68 -4.08
N ASN A 148 31.71 -70.10 -4.48
CA ASN A 148 32.23 -70.20 -5.85
C ASN A 148 32.72 -71.62 -6.22
N ARG A 149 32.84 -72.51 -5.23
CA ARG A 149 33.21 -73.91 -5.43
C ARG A 149 32.00 -74.85 -5.53
N GLN A 150 30.79 -74.37 -5.21
CA GLN A 150 29.52 -75.08 -5.42
C GLN A 150 29.00 -74.81 -6.82
#